data_AF-A0A6N9SSM7-F1
#
_entry.id   AF-A0A6N9SSM7-F1
#
_cell.length_a   1.000
_cell.length_b   1.000
_cell.length_c   1.000
_cell.angle_alpha   90.00
_cell.angle_beta   90.00
_cell.angle_gamma   90.00
#
_symmetry.space_group_name_H-M   'P 1'
#
loop_
_entity.id
_entity.type
_entity.pdbx_description
1 polymer ?
#
loop_
_entity_poly.entity_id
_entity_poly.type
_entity_poly.pdbx_seq_one_letter_code
_entity_poly.pdbx_strand_id
1 'polypeptide(L)'
;MINEISHLMAATSSGKIDMSIEGMRSQRFSVYIFVFLMIGIAVFSGIIYSLLKGQYAPSKMRIGERLMFIAIILGVVAATGFGATQLLTGYLF
;
A
#
# COMPACT_ATOMS: atom_id res chain seq x y z
N MET A 1 -24.55 0.34 48.61
CA MET A 1 -24.74 1.42 47.62
C MET A 1 -23.42 2.03 47.13
N ILE A 2 -22.42 2.26 47.99
CA ILE A 2 -21.09 2.77 47.57
C ILE A 2 -20.25 1.72 46.81
N ASN A 3 -20.44 0.43 47.10
CA ASN A 3 -19.69 -0.67 46.47
C ASN A 3 -20.02 -0.87 44.97
N GLU A 4 -21.27 -0.63 44.56
CA GLU A 4 -21.71 -0.71 43.16
C GLU A 4 -21.08 0.39 42.29
N ILE A 5 -20.87 1.57 42.86
CA ILE A 5 -20.27 2.72 42.18
C ILE A 5 -18.78 2.47 41.92
N SER A 6 -18.10 1.75 42.81
CA SER A 6 -16.70 1.36 42.62
C SER A 6 -16.50 0.38 41.46
N HIS A 7 -17.46 -0.53 41.24
CA HIS A 7 -17.44 -1.46 40.11
C HIS A 7 -17.75 -0.77 38.76
N LEU A 8 -18.63 0.23 38.74
CA LEU A 8 -18.90 1.04 37.55
C LEU A 8 -17.73 1.98 37.19
N MET A 9 -16.98 2.47 38.19
CA MET A 9 -15.75 3.24 37.99
C MET A 9 -14.60 2.37 37.46
N ALA A 10 -14.49 1.11 37.93
CA ALA A 10 -13.55 0.13 37.40
C ALA A 10 -13.90 -0.31 35.96
N ALA A 11 -15.20 -0.45 35.63
CA ALA A 11 -15.67 -0.71 34.26
C ALA A 11 -15.39 0.48 33.31
N THR A 12 -15.44 1.71 33.80
CA THR A 12 -15.06 2.91 33.02
C THR A 12 -13.54 2.99 32.81
N SER A 13 -12.72 2.50 33.76
CA SER A 13 -11.27 2.30 33.57
C SER A 13 -10.92 1.07 32.72
N SER A 14 -11.88 0.17 32.46
CA SER A 14 -11.80 -0.91 31.48
C SER A 14 -12.19 -0.43 30.08
N GLY A 15 -12.26 0.88 29.86
CA GLY A 15 -12.05 1.53 28.56
C GLY A 15 -10.57 1.60 28.19
N LYS A 16 -9.75 0.62 28.63
CA LYS A 16 -8.46 0.35 28.00
C LYS A 16 -8.78 -0.07 26.58
N ILE A 17 -8.77 0.92 25.69
CA ILE A 17 -8.19 0.83 24.36
C ILE A 17 -7.50 -0.53 24.15
N ASP A 18 -8.25 -1.52 23.67
CA ASP A 18 -7.70 -2.80 23.21
C ASP A 18 -7.19 -2.61 21.77
N MET A 19 -6.37 -1.57 21.60
CA MET A 19 -5.68 -1.22 20.36
C MET A 19 -4.21 -1.64 20.39
N SER A 20 -3.75 -2.34 21.43
CA SER A 20 -2.31 -2.48 21.70
C SER A 20 -1.65 -3.73 21.10
N ILE A 21 -2.39 -4.76 20.65
CA ILE A 21 -1.78 -5.97 20.05
C ILE A 21 -2.45 -6.38 18.74
N GLU A 22 -3.78 -6.55 18.68
CA GLU A 22 -4.47 -6.96 17.44
C GLU A 22 -4.37 -5.89 16.34
N GLY A 23 -4.63 -4.62 16.68
CA GLY A 23 -4.53 -3.48 15.75
C GLY A 23 -3.09 -3.22 15.28
N MET A 24 -2.13 -3.35 16.19
CA MET A 24 -0.70 -3.21 15.89
C MET A 24 -0.18 -4.35 14.99
N ARG A 25 -0.75 -5.56 15.10
CA ARG A 25 -0.48 -6.68 14.19
C ARG A 25 -1.17 -6.50 12.83
N SER A 26 -2.42 -6.03 12.81
CA SER A 26 -3.18 -5.77 11.58
C SER A 26 -2.52 -4.66 10.73
N GLN A 27 -2.06 -3.58 11.37
CA GLN A 27 -1.34 -2.50 10.70
C GLN A 27 -0.01 -3.00 10.10
N ARG A 28 0.74 -3.82 10.85
CA ARG A 28 1.97 -4.45 10.32
C ARG A 28 1.68 -5.37 9.14
N PHE A 29 0.61 -6.17 9.18
CA PHE A 29 0.19 -7.03 8.08
C PHE A 29 -0.12 -6.24 6.80
N SER A 30 -0.83 -5.12 6.94
CA SER A 30 -1.14 -4.19 5.84
C SER A 30 0.12 -3.60 5.19
N VAL A 31 1.11 -3.21 5.99
CA VAL A 31 2.41 -2.72 5.50
C VAL A 31 3.15 -3.80 4.69
N TYR A 32 3.15 -5.05 5.14
CA TYR A 32 3.81 -6.14 4.40
C TYR A 32 3.15 -6.44 3.05
N ILE A 33 1.80 -6.40 2.99
CA ILE A 33 1.08 -6.56 1.72
C ILE A 33 1.41 -5.41 0.76
N PHE A 34 1.49 -4.18 1.27
CA PHE A 34 1.88 -3.03 0.46
C PHE A 34 3.30 -3.18 -0.10
N VAL A 35 4.26 -3.57 0.73
CA VAL A 35 5.65 -3.80 0.28
C VAL A 35 5.71 -4.92 -0.75
N PHE A 36 4.93 -6.00 -0.55
CA PHE A 36 4.82 -7.08 -1.53
C PHE A 36 4.24 -6.59 -2.88
N LEU A 37 3.19 -5.76 -2.84
CA LEU A 37 2.62 -5.12 -4.03
C LEU A 37 3.68 -4.24 -4.73
N MET A 38 4.43 -3.46 -3.98
CA MET A 38 5.50 -2.61 -4.51
C MET A 38 6.61 -3.41 -5.20
N ILE A 39 7.01 -4.55 -4.62
CA ILE A 39 7.95 -5.48 -5.25
C ILE A 39 7.35 -6.03 -6.55
N GLY A 40 6.08 -6.41 -6.55
CA GLY A 40 5.38 -6.88 -7.75
C GLY A 40 5.36 -5.84 -8.87
N ILE A 41 5.06 -4.58 -8.54
CA ILE A 41 5.09 -3.45 -9.49
C ILE A 41 6.51 -3.23 -10.03
N ALA A 42 7.53 -3.28 -9.17
CA ALA A 42 8.92 -3.11 -9.57
C ALA A 42 9.39 -4.23 -10.53
N VAL A 43 9.06 -5.48 -10.22
CA VAL A 43 9.36 -6.64 -11.09
C VAL A 43 8.64 -6.50 -12.43
N PHE A 44 7.34 -6.19 -12.41
CA PHE A 44 6.55 -5.99 -13.63
C PHE A 44 7.10 -4.86 -14.50
N SER A 45 7.45 -3.72 -13.89
CA SER A 45 8.08 -2.59 -14.58
C SER A 45 9.45 -2.97 -15.17
N GLY A 46 10.25 -3.75 -14.44
CA GLY A 46 11.54 -4.25 -14.92
C GLY A 46 11.41 -5.18 -16.13
N ILE A 47 10.41 -6.07 -16.15
CA ILE A 47 10.13 -6.95 -17.29
C ILE A 47 9.75 -6.11 -18.52
N ILE A 48 8.85 -5.13 -18.35
CA ILE A 48 8.43 -4.23 -19.42
C ILE A 48 9.62 -3.44 -19.99
N TYR A 49 10.50 -2.91 -19.12
CA TYR A 49 11.70 -2.21 -19.56
C TYR A 49 12.69 -3.14 -20.30
N SER A 50 12.86 -4.36 -19.81
CA SER A 50 13.72 -5.37 -20.45
C SER A 50 13.20 -5.77 -21.83
N LEU A 51 11.89 -5.88 -22.00
CA LEU A 51 11.26 -6.15 -23.30
C LEU A 51 11.47 -4.98 -24.28
N LEU A 52 11.45 -3.74 -23.80
CA LEU A 52 11.71 -2.55 -24.62
C LEU A 52 13.15 -2.43 -25.09
N LYS A 53 14.11 -2.90 -24.29
CA LYS A 53 15.54 -2.85 -24.60
C LYS A 53 16.02 -4.09 -25.36
N GLY A 54 15.19 -5.12 -25.51
CA GLY A 54 15.53 -6.37 -26.17
C GLY A 54 15.82 -6.21 -27.67
N GLN A 55 16.58 -7.13 -28.25
CA GLN A 55 16.99 -7.15 -29.67
C GLN A 55 15.84 -7.19 -30.69
N TYR A 56 14.59 -7.40 -30.24
CA TYR A 56 13.38 -7.37 -31.06
C TYR A 56 12.64 -6.02 -31.03
N ALA A 57 13.23 -4.99 -30.42
CA ALA A 57 12.64 -3.66 -30.38
C ALA A 57 12.50 -3.09 -31.81
N PRO A 58 11.27 -2.76 -32.27
CA PRO A 58 11.07 -2.22 -33.60
C PRO A 58 11.81 -0.89 -33.75
N SER A 59 12.66 -0.79 -34.77
CA SER A 59 13.48 0.39 -35.11
C SER A 59 12.68 1.70 -35.21
N LYS A 60 11.36 1.61 -35.46
CA LYS A 60 10.40 2.70 -35.33
C LYS A 60 9.24 2.28 -34.43
N MET A 61 9.26 2.73 -33.17
CA MET A 61 8.13 2.61 -32.25
C MET A 61 6.98 3.49 -32.78
N ARG A 62 5.78 2.91 -32.98
CA ARG A 62 4.62 3.69 -33.46
C ARG A 62 4.20 4.70 -32.38
N ILE A 63 3.65 5.85 -32.80
CA ILE A 63 3.19 6.91 -31.87
C ILE A 63 2.18 6.36 -30.84
N GLY A 64 1.32 5.42 -31.25
CA GLY A 64 0.38 4.74 -30.36
C GLY A 64 1.06 3.87 -29.29
N GLU A 65 2.10 3.10 -29.65
CA GLU A 65 2.88 2.32 -28.69
C GLU A 65 3.62 3.22 -27.71
N ARG A 66 4.21 4.31 -28.20
CA ARG A 66 4.92 5.27 -27.34
C ARG A 66 3.97 5.92 -26.32
N LEU A 67 2.76 6.29 -26.74
CA LEU A 67 1.74 6.84 -25.85
C LEU A 67 1.29 5.83 -24.80
N MET A 68 1.06 4.57 -25.21
CA MET A 68 0.69 3.48 -24.31
C MET A 68 1.77 3.24 -23.24
N PHE A 69 3.04 3.25 -23.65
CA PHE A 69 4.17 3.13 -22.74
C PHE A 69 4.28 4.26 -21.73
N ILE A 70 4.12 5.50 -22.19
CA ILE A 70 4.13 6.68 -21.31
C ILE A 70 2.96 6.62 -20.32
N ALA A 71 1.77 6.22 -20.76
CA ALA A 71 0.59 6.09 -19.91
C ALA A 71 0.77 5.02 -18.82
N ILE A 72 1.38 3.87 -19.15
CA ILE A 72 1.71 2.82 -18.18
C ILE A 72 2.70 3.35 -17.14
N ILE A 73 3.77 4.03 -17.57
CA ILE A 73 4.78 4.58 -16.67
C ILE A 73 4.15 5.65 -15.74
N LEU A 74 3.34 6.56 -16.28
CA LEU A 74 2.62 7.57 -15.50
C LEU A 74 1.67 6.92 -14.48
N GLY A 75 0.90 5.91 -14.90
CA GLY A 75 -0.01 5.18 -14.03
C GLY A 75 0.73 4.48 -12.88
N VAL A 76 1.87 3.85 -13.16
CA VAL A 76 2.70 3.18 -12.14
C VAL A 76 3.25 4.19 -11.13
N VAL A 77 3.76 5.34 -11.58
CA VAL A 77 4.28 6.39 -10.70
C VAL A 77 3.16 6.97 -9.83
N ALA A 78 2.01 7.28 -10.41
CA ALA A 78 0.86 7.81 -9.69
C ALA A 78 0.35 6.80 -8.65
N ALA A 79 0.13 5.54 -9.04
CA ALA A 79 -0.33 4.49 -8.13
C ALA A 79 0.64 4.25 -6.96
N THR A 80 1.95 4.27 -7.23
CA THR A 80 3.00 4.17 -6.21
C THR A 80 2.94 5.35 -5.24
N GLY A 81 2.78 6.58 -5.76
CA GLY A 81 2.66 7.79 -4.95
C GLY A 81 1.44 7.75 -4.03
N PHE A 82 0.26 7.44 -4.59
CA PHE A 82 -0.96 7.29 -3.80
C PHE A 82 -0.83 6.19 -2.75
N GLY A 83 -0.26 5.04 -3.12
CA GLY A 83 0.02 3.95 -2.20
C GLY A 83 0.93 4.35 -1.03
N ALA A 84 2.01 5.07 -1.32
CA ALA A 84 2.92 5.58 -0.29
C ALA A 84 2.23 6.59 0.64
N THR A 85 1.38 7.47 0.10
CA THR A 85 0.61 8.41 0.92
C THR A 85 -0.44 7.72 1.81
N GLN A 86 -1.04 6.61 1.35
CA GLN A 86 -1.98 5.80 2.13
C GLN A 86 -1.28 5.14 3.33
N LEU A 87 -0.03 4.68 3.15
CA LEU A 87 0.77 4.17 4.27
C LEU A 87 1.13 5.24 5.30
N LEU A 88 1.53 6.44 4.87
CA LEU A 88 1.94 7.52 5.78
C LEU A 88 0.77 8.03 6.63
N THR A 89 -0.44 8.02 6.07
CA THR A 89 -1.65 8.48 6.75
C THR A 89 -2.20 7.43 7.73
N GLY A 90 -1.70 6.19 7.69
CA GLY A 90 -2.13 5.09 8.58
C GLY A 90 -3.54 4.54 8.28
N TYR A 91 -4.24 5.13 7.30
CA TYR A 91 -5.50 4.65 6.75
C TYR A 91 -5.22 3.93 5.42
N LEU A 92 -4.92 2.63 5.50
CA LEU A 92 -5.52 1.75 4.51
C LEU A 92 -6.94 1.51 5.00
N PHE A 93 -7.93 1.72 4.13
CA PHE A 93 -9.36 1.58 4.40
C PHE A 93 -9.71 0.52 5.45
#